data_AF-A0A2E5EDF3-F1
#
_entry.id   AF-A0A2E5EDF3-F1
#
_cell.length_a   1.000
_cell.length_b   1.000
_cell.length_c   1.000
_cell.angle_alpha   90.00
_cell.angle_beta   90.00
_cell.angle_gamma   90.00
#
_symmetry.space_group_name_H-M   'P 1'
#
loop_
_entity.id
_entity.type
_entity.pdbx_description
1 polymer ?
#
loop_
_entity_poly.entity_id
_entity_poly.type
_entity_poly.pdbx_seq_one_letter_code
_entity_poly.pdbx_strand_id
1 'polypeptide(L)'
;MTMLTVALLMTGCHSSKAFHTSIQQATRDISDGRLDAARLEIDQADRLASDSSEQQKVEDLNSIVDGAEAMINGDPEAANAAWSSIHDDNLRWQLEQEARSAGLAMNSNHKESIR
;
A
#
# COMPACT_ATOMS: atom_id res chain seq x y z
N MET A 1 -25.20 -40.36 2.17
CA MET A 1 -25.25 -39.85 0.79
C MET A 1 -26.20 -38.66 0.74
N THR A 2 -25.66 -37.46 0.63
CA THR A 2 -26.35 -36.28 0.11
C THR A 2 -25.27 -35.31 -0.36
N MET A 3 -25.03 -35.31 -1.67
CA MET A 3 -24.27 -34.27 -2.35
C MET A 3 -25.06 -32.97 -2.28
N LEU A 4 -24.43 -31.91 -1.77
CA LEU A 4 -24.89 -30.54 -2.01
C LEU A 4 -23.82 -29.85 -2.84
N THR A 5 -24.06 -29.79 -4.15
CA THR A 5 -23.35 -28.95 -5.11
C THR A 5 -23.70 -27.51 -4.83
N VAL A 6 -22.83 -26.81 -4.09
CA VAL A 6 -22.87 -25.35 -4.03
C VAL A 6 -22.10 -24.85 -5.25
N ALA A 7 -22.85 -24.57 -6.31
CA ALA A 7 -22.41 -23.67 -7.38
C ALA A 7 -22.32 -22.26 -6.77
N LEU A 8 -21.19 -21.96 -6.13
CA LEU A 8 -20.87 -20.62 -5.70
C LEU A 8 -20.38 -19.85 -6.93
N LEU A 9 -21.06 -18.75 -7.22
CA LEU A 9 -20.78 -17.82 -8.29
C LEU A 9 -19.28 -17.46 -8.35
N MET A 10 -18.63 -17.87 -9.43
CA MET A 10 -17.29 -17.43 -9.84
C MET A 10 -17.37 -15.99 -10.36
N THR A 11 -17.66 -15.02 -9.50
CA THR A 11 -17.50 -13.58 -9.77
C THR A 11 -16.30 -13.04 -8.98
N GLY A 12 -15.19 -13.76 -8.97
CA GLY A 12 -14.01 -13.39 -8.19
C GLY A 12 -12.71 -13.82 -8.85
N CYS A 13 -11.73 -12.92 -8.80
CA CYS A 13 -10.35 -13.06 -9.27
C CYS A 13 -10.14 -13.07 -10.78
N HIS A 14 -10.00 -11.88 -11.37
CA HIS A 14 -9.17 -11.74 -12.57
C HIS A 14 -8.14 -10.62 -12.40
N SER A 15 -7.44 -10.60 -11.26
CA SER A 15 -6.22 -9.80 -11.16
C SER A 15 -5.21 -10.29 -12.20
N SER A 16 -4.74 -9.38 -13.04
CA SER A 16 -3.81 -9.77 -14.10
C SER A 16 -2.46 -10.14 -13.50
N LYS A 17 -1.83 -11.21 -14.01
CA LYS A 17 -0.45 -11.58 -13.61
C LYS A 17 0.53 -10.40 -13.76
N ALA A 18 0.28 -9.53 -14.74
CA ALA A 18 1.05 -8.32 -14.98
C ALA A 18 0.91 -7.33 -13.81
N PHE A 19 -0.31 -7.07 -13.33
CA PHE A 19 -0.55 -6.20 -12.18
C PHE A 19 0.24 -6.68 -10.95
N HIS A 20 0.10 -7.95 -10.60
CA HIS A 20 0.84 -8.52 -9.46
C HIS A 20 2.36 -8.43 -9.63
N THR A 21 2.86 -8.58 -10.86
CA THR A 21 4.30 -8.46 -11.14
C THR A 21 4.79 -7.04 -10.90
N SER A 22 4.05 -6.04 -11.39
CA SER A 22 4.40 -4.63 -11.18
C SER A 22 4.32 -4.23 -9.70
N ILE A 23 3.29 -4.66 -8.97
CA ILE A 23 3.21 -4.43 -7.52
C ILE A 23 4.40 -5.05 -6.78
N GLN A 24 4.77 -6.29 -7.10
CA GLN A 24 5.93 -6.95 -6.48
C GLN A 24 7.24 -6.23 -6.78
N GLN A 25 7.41 -5.74 -8.01
CA GLN A 25 8.61 -5.01 -8.40
C GLN A 25 8.66 -3.63 -7.72
N ALA A 26 7.53 -2.90 -7.68
CA ALA A 26 7.42 -1.65 -6.95
C ALA A 26 7.79 -1.80 -5.47
N THR A 27 7.27 -2.82 -4.78
CA THR A 27 7.61 -3.08 -3.36
C THR A 27 9.10 -3.36 -3.17
N ARG A 28 9.72 -4.12 -4.09
CA ARG A 28 11.18 -4.36 -4.05
C ARG A 28 11.95 -3.06 -4.24
N ASP A 29 11.56 -2.25 -5.21
CA ASP A 29 12.23 -0.98 -5.50
C ASP A 29 12.09 0.02 -4.34
N ILE A 30 10.93 0.07 -3.67
CA ILE A 30 10.72 0.82 -2.42
C ILE A 30 11.68 0.33 -1.34
N SER A 31 11.74 -0.98 -1.10
CA SER A 31 12.62 -1.57 -0.08
C SER A 31 14.10 -1.30 -0.35
N ASP A 32 14.49 -1.18 -1.62
CA ASP A 32 15.86 -0.85 -2.04
C ASP A 32 16.13 0.67 -2.04
N GLY A 33 15.14 1.51 -1.70
CA GLY A 33 15.23 2.97 -1.76
C GLY A 33 15.25 3.55 -3.17
N ARG A 34 14.90 2.75 -4.19
CA ARG A 34 14.85 3.15 -5.61
C ARG A 34 13.47 3.76 -5.95
N LEU A 35 13.15 4.91 -5.34
CA LEU A 35 11.82 5.51 -5.39
C LEU A 35 11.37 5.89 -6.82
N ASP A 36 12.28 6.39 -7.66
CA ASP A 36 11.96 6.69 -9.07
C ASP A 36 11.55 5.42 -9.85
N ALA A 37 12.25 4.30 -9.61
CA ALA A 37 11.93 3.02 -10.25
C ALA A 37 10.60 2.47 -9.71
N ALA A 38 10.36 2.60 -8.40
CA ALA A 38 9.10 2.23 -7.80
C ALA A 38 7.91 2.98 -8.43
N ARG A 39 8.03 4.29 -8.68
CA ARG A 39 6.98 5.08 -9.35
C ARG A 39 6.64 4.54 -10.73
N LEU A 40 7.65 4.19 -11.53
CA LEU A 40 7.41 3.62 -12.86
C LEU A 40 6.60 2.32 -12.80
N GLU A 41 6.88 1.46 -11.82
CA GLU A 41 6.15 0.21 -11.61
C GLU A 41 4.76 0.44 -11.03
N ILE A 42 4.58 1.42 -10.15
CA ILE A 42 3.27 1.80 -9.61
C ILE A 42 2.38 2.37 -10.73
N ASP A 43 2.91 3.25 -11.59
CA ASP A 43 2.20 3.77 -12.77
C ASP A 43 1.79 2.63 -13.73
N GLN A 44 2.64 1.61 -13.86
CA GLN A 44 2.31 0.43 -14.64
C GLN A 44 1.21 -0.41 -13.99
N ALA A 45 1.24 -0.58 -12.67
CA ALA A 45 0.20 -1.26 -11.91
C ALA A 45 -1.13 -0.50 -11.98
N ASP A 46 -1.12 0.83 -11.88
CA ASP A 46 -2.31 1.69 -12.01
C ASP A 46 -3.05 1.44 -13.32
N ARG A 47 -2.32 1.45 -14.43
CA ARG A 47 -2.89 1.14 -15.77
C ARG A 47 -3.46 -0.27 -15.89
N LEU A 48 -3.04 -1.20 -15.04
CA LEU A 48 -3.44 -2.61 -15.06
C LEU A 48 -4.51 -2.93 -14.02
N ALA A 49 -4.78 -2.03 -13.07
CA ALA A 49 -5.76 -2.21 -12.02
C ALA A 49 -7.16 -2.28 -12.64
N SER A 50 -7.91 -3.31 -12.25
CA SER A 50 -9.20 -3.69 -12.83
C SER A 50 -10.36 -3.53 -11.86
N ASP A 51 -10.06 -3.42 -10.56
CA ASP A 51 -11.05 -3.24 -9.52
C ASP A 51 -10.60 -2.23 -8.45
N SER A 52 -11.52 -1.86 -7.57
CA SER A 52 -11.27 -0.89 -6.51
C SER A 52 -10.25 -1.38 -5.48
N SER A 53 -10.10 -2.69 -5.28
CA SER A 53 -9.10 -3.24 -4.35
C SER A 53 -7.70 -3.11 -4.91
N GLU A 54 -7.52 -3.32 -6.22
CA GLU A 54 -6.26 -3.11 -6.92
C GLU A 54 -5.87 -1.62 -6.99
N GLN A 55 -6.84 -0.75 -7.26
CA GLN A 55 -6.64 0.70 -7.20
C GLN A 55 -6.22 1.14 -5.80
N GLN A 56 -6.85 0.59 -4.75
CA GLN A 56 -6.46 0.92 -3.38
C GLN A 56 -5.01 0.56 -3.06
N LYS A 57 -4.51 -0.57 -3.58
CA LYS A 57 -3.10 -0.98 -3.41
C LYS A 57 -2.14 -0.03 -4.10
N VAL A 58 -2.51 0.47 -5.28
CA VAL A 58 -1.72 1.46 -6.03
C VAL A 58 -1.65 2.77 -5.23
N GLU A 59 -2.77 3.23 -4.70
CA GLU A 59 -2.84 4.43 -3.84
C GLU A 59 -2.01 4.29 -2.57
N ASP A 60 -2.07 3.13 -1.91
CA ASP A 60 -1.29 2.85 -0.70
C ASP A 60 0.22 2.83 -0.99
N LEU A 61 0.64 2.25 -2.12
CA LEU A 61 2.06 2.28 -2.54
C LEU A 61 2.54 3.69 -2.90
N ASN A 62 1.70 4.49 -3.58
CA ASN A 62 2.01 5.89 -3.83
C ASN A 62 2.21 6.66 -2.52
N SER A 63 1.32 6.45 -1.55
CA SER A 63 1.42 7.07 -0.21
C SER A 63 2.73 6.68 0.51
N ILE A 64 3.20 5.45 0.34
CA ILE A 64 4.50 5.02 0.88
C ILE A 64 5.66 5.78 0.21
N VAL A 65 5.67 5.84 -1.13
CA VAL A 65 6.72 6.53 -1.89
C VAL A 65 6.74 8.01 -1.56
N ASP A 66 5.59 8.67 -1.54
CA ASP A 66 5.49 10.10 -1.25
C ASP A 66 6.03 10.42 0.16
N GLY A 67 5.71 9.58 1.15
CA GLY A 67 6.25 9.78 2.49
C GLY A 67 7.75 9.47 2.59
N ALA A 68 8.26 8.49 1.83
CA ALA A 68 9.69 8.23 1.74
C ALA A 68 10.45 9.41 1.08
N GLU A 69 9.91 9.99 0.01
CA GLU A 69 10.46 11.20 -0.62
C GLU A 69 10.42 12.39 0.33
N ALA A 70 9.32 12.60 1.05
CA ALA A 70 9.21 13.66 2.04
C ALA A 70 10.28 13.54 3.15
N MET A 71 10.54 12.32 3.64
CA MET A 71 11.62 12.06 4.59
C MET A 71 13.00 12.39 4.01
N ILE A 72 13.29 12.01 2.76
CA ILE A 72 14.55 12.36 2.08
C ILE A 72 14.71 13.88 1.97
N ASN A 73 13.60 14.60 1.72
CA ASN A 73 13.57 16.05 1.62
C ASN A 73 13.61 16.76 2.99
N GLY A 74 13.60 16.01 4.10
CA GLY A 74 13.62 16.57 5.45
C GLY A 74 12.28 17.16 5.90
N ASP A 75 11.17 16.71 5.31
CA ASP A 75 9.80 17.12 5.66
C ASP A 75 9.05 15.95 6.35
N PRO A 76 9.26 15.74 7.66
CA PRO A 76 8.61 14.66 8.39
C PRO A 76 7.10 14.88 8.58
N GLU A 77 6.60 16.12 8.46
CA GLU A 77 5.17 16.41 8.55
C GLU A 77 4.45 15.94 7.29
N ALA A 78 5.01 16.23 6.11
CA ALA A 78 4.51 15.70 4.85
C ALA A 78 4.61 14.16 4.79
N ALA A 79 5.69 13.58 5.32
CA ALA A 79 5.82 12.12 5.42
C ALA A 79 4.71 11.51 6.29
N ASN A 80 4.46 12.09 7.46
CA ASN A 80 3.39 11.65 8.35
C ASN A 80 2.01 11.77 7.69
N ALA A 81 1.76 12.85 6.94
CA ALA A 81 0.50 13.05 6.23
C ALA A 81 0.29 11.97 5.15
N ALA A 82 1.31 11.69 4.34
CA ALA A 82 1.27 10.66 3.29
C ALA A 82 1.06 9.26 3.89
N TRP A 83 1.82 8.89 4.91
CA TRP A 83 1.69 7.57 5.52
C TRP A 83 0.37 7.38 6.28
N SER A 84 -0.24 8.46 6.76
CA SER A 84 -1.57 8.42 7.37
C SER A 84 -2.70 8.15 6.37
N SER A 85 -2.49 8.43 5.07
CA SER A 85 -3.47 8.16 4.01
C SER A 85 -3.46 6.72 3.49
N ILE A 86 -2.56 5.88 3.99
CA ILE A 86 -2.55 4.43 3.69
C ILE A 86 -3.83 3.80 4.27
N HIS A 87 -4.58 3.09 3.42
CA HIS A 87 -5.84 2.45 3.76
C HIS A 87 -5.66 1.06 4.35
N ASP A 88 -4.63 0.32 3.93
CA ASP A 88 -4.28 -0.95 4.56
C ASP A 88 -3.77 -0.72 6.01
N ASP A 89 -4.61 -1.05 6.97
CA ASP A 89 -4.33 -0.89 8.41
C ASP A 89 -3.05 -1.59 8.86
N ASN A 90 -2.77 -2.77 8.30
CA ASN A 90 -1.59 -3.56 8.66
C ASN A 90 -0.33 -2.92 8.07
N LEU A 91 -0.39 -2.47 6.83
CA LEU A 91 0.71 -1.74 6.17
C LEU A 91 1.02 -0.45 6.92
N ARG A 92 -0.01 0.33 7.25
CA ARG A 92 0.11 1.55 8.05
C ARG A 92 0.73 1.28 9.41
N TRP A 93 0.26 0.25 10.12
CA TRP A 93 0.81 -0.11 11.42
C TRP A 93 2.29 -0.52 11.34
N GLN A 94 2.68 -1.33 10.36
CA GLN A 94 4.08 -1.70 10.15
C GLN A 94 4.96 -0.47 9.90
N LEU A 95 4.46 0.47 9.11
CA LEU A 95 5.16 1.70 8.80
C LEU A 95 5.34 2.59 10.03
N GLU A 96 4.29 2.74 10.84
CA GLU A 96 4.36 3.47 12.11
C GLU A 96 5.37 2.85 13.09
N GLN A 97 5.43 1.51 13.17
CA GLN A 97 6.39 0.83 14.03
C GLN A 97 7.84 1.08 13.58
N GLU A 98 8.09 1.02 12.28
CA GLU A 98 9.43 1.28 11.72
C GLU A 98 9.84 2.74 11.87
N ALA A 99 8.90 3.68 11.66
CA ALA A 99 9.16 5.10 11.92
C ALA A 99 9.50 5.36 13.40
N ARG A 100 8.76 4.76 14.33
CA ARG A 100 9.05 4.87 15.78
C ARG A 100 10.40 4.25 16.15
N SER A 101 10.75 3.10 15.58
CA SER A 101 12.05 2.45 15.82
C SER A 101 13.22 3.31 15.33
N ALA A 102 13.01 4.08 14.26
CA ALA A 102 13.93 5.09 13.75
C ALA A 102 13.91 6.42 14.53
N GLY A 103 13.05 6.56 15.56
CA GLY A 103 12.95 7.78 16.38
C GLY A 103 12.09 8.89 15.78
N LEU A 104 11.27 8.59 14.78
CA LEU A 104 10.34 9.52 14.15
C LEU A 104 8.98 9.48 14.89
N ALA A 105 8.56 10.61 15.45
CA ALA A 105 7.27 10.72 16.13
C ALA A 105 6.15 10.93 15.09
N MET A 106 5.48 9.86 14.69
CA MET A 106 4.27 9.93 13.88
C MET A 106 3.07 10.24 14.79
N ASN A 107 2.43 11.39 14.58
CA ASN A 107 1.29 11.81 15.38
C ASN A 107 0.02 11.17 14.79
N SER A 108 -0.30 9.96 15.24
CA SER A 108 -1.47 9.23 14.76
C SER A 108 -2.74 9.77 15.41
N ASN A 109 -3.60 10.41 14.61
CA ASN A 109 -4.97 10.82 15.00
C ASN A 109 -5.95 9.62 15.03
N HIS A 110 -5.48 8.43 15.44
CA HIS A 110 -6.35 7.27 15.58
C HIS A 110 -7.03 7.33 16.95
N LYS A 111 -8.22 7.94 16.99
CA LYS A 111 -9.12 7.78 18.14
C LYS A 111 -9.54 6.32 18.19
N GLU A 112 -9.00 5.58 19.17
CA GLU A 112 -9.57 4.31 19.61
C GLU A 112 -11.05 4.52 19.90
N SER A 113 -11.90 4.03 19.01
CA SER A 113 -13.32 3.87 19.29
C SER A 113 -13.48 2.63 20.19
N ILE A 114 -13.22 2.81 21.48
CA ILE A 114 -13.58 1.84 22.50
C ILE A 114 -15.11 1.71 22.52
N ARG A 115 -15.61 0.52 22.22
CA ARG A 115 -16.94 0.04 22.61
C ARG A 115 -16.83 -1.35 23.19
#